data_AF-A0A527TL31-F1
#
_entry.id   AF-A0A527TL31-F1
#
_cell.length_a   1.000
_cell.length_b   1.000
_cell.length_c   1.000
_cell.angle_alpha   90.00
_cell.angle_beta   90.00
_cell.angle_gamma   90.00
#
_symmetry.space_group_name_H-M   'P 1'
#
loop_
_entity.id
_entity.type
_entity.pdbx_description
1 polymer ?
#
loop_
_entity_poly.entity_id
_entity_poly.type
_entity_poly.pdbx_seq_one_letter_code
_entity_poly.pdbx_strand_id
1 'polypeptide(L)'
;MLDDLIVASGKGEEEGARPSIPFDYLSVADELHSGRIKVASESVAAEYRESAADLAAEFAALLDQAKLTLAGEEHWPEEQLPSIDPEAIAGELGLDHPAKNADFGRIRRNFAFVNHPDRVAPHLRQLAMIRMQVANMLIDEAKRRALAGVRR
;
A
#
# COMPACT_ATOMS: atom_id res chain seq x y z
N MET A 1 -47.19 -7.79 0.26
CA MET A 1 -47.53 -6.87 -0.85
C MET A 1 -46.30 -6.38 -1.63
N LEU A 2 -45.17 -7.10 -1.57
CA LEU A 2 -44.01 -6.91 -2.49
C LEU A 2 -43.81 -8.14 -3.38
N ASP A 3 -44.22 -9.33 -2.93
CA ASP A 3 -44.08 -10.58 -3.69
C ASP A 3 -45.02 -10.66 -4.90
N ASP A 4 -46.19 -10.00 -4.87
CA ASP A 4 -47.13 -9.97 -6.01
C ASP A 4 -46.64 -9.09 -7.18
N LEU A 5 -45.74 -8.13 -6.92
CA LEU A 5 -45.20 -7.23 -7.95
C LEU A 5 -44.12 -7.91 -8.80
N ILE A 6 -43.42 -8.91 -8.26
CA ILE A 6 -42.37 -9.65 -8.99
C ILE A 6 -43.02 -10.65 -9.97
N VAL A 7 -44.20 -11.18 -9.65
CA VAL A 7 -44.95 -12.10 -10.52
C VAL A 7 -45.55 -11.37 -11.75
N ALA A 8 -45.88 -10.09 -11.62
CA ALA A 8 -46.44 -9.29 -12.72
C ALA A 8 -45.41 -8.90 -13.81
N SER A 9 -44.11 -9.04 -13.55
CA SER A 9 -43.06 -8.73 -14.53
C SER A 9 -42.83 -9.83 -15.58
N GLY A 10 -43.69 -10.85 -15.62
CA GLY A 10 -43.63 -11.98 -16.55
C GLY A 10 -44.49 -11.87 -17.81
N LYS A 11 -45.24 -10.78 -18.03
CA LYS A 11 -46.08 -10.61 -19.24
C LYS A 11 -46.04 -9.17 -19.75
N GLY A 12 -45.26 -8.97 -20.80
CA GLY A 12 -45.13 -7.73 -21.55
C GLY A 12 -44.14 -7.91 -22.68
N GLU A 13 -44.44 -8.82 -23.60
CA GLU A 13 -43.81 -8.86 -24.92
C GLU A 13 -44.21 -7.58 -25.67
N GLU A 14 -43.38 -6.54 -25.59
CA GLU A 14 -43.27 -5.55 -26.66
C GLU A 14 -41.77 -5.34 -26.92
N GLU A 15 -41.27 -6.06 -27.92
CA GLU A 15 -39.99 -5.81 -28.56
C GLU A 15 -40.01 -4.42 -29.19
N GLY A 16 -39.73 -3.39 -28.39
CA GLY A 16 -39.24 -2.12 -28.88
C GLY A 16 -37.88 -2.39 -29.53
N ALA A 17 -37.89 -2.59 -30.85
CA ALA A 17 -36.69 -2.83 -31.64
C ALA A 17 -35.58 -1.88 -31.18
N ARG A 18 -34.49 -2.44 -30.65
CA ARG A 18 -33.28 -1.65 -30.36
C ARG A 18 -32.98 -0.86 -31.63
N PRO A 19 -32.85 0.47 -31.58
CA PRO A 19 -32.42 1.22 -32.74
C PRO A 19 -30.97 0.81 -33.04
N SER A 20 -30.81 -0.28 -33.77
CA SER A 20 -29.53 -0.69 -34.34
C SER A 20 -29.39 0.13 -35.60
N ILE A 21 -28.68 1.25 -35.49
CA ILE A 21 -28.21 1.95 -36.68
C ILE A 21 -27.35 0.92 -37.42
N PRO A 22 -27.70 0.55 -38.68
CA PRO A 22 -26.82 -0.29 -39.49
C PRO A 22 -25.59 0.53 -39.82
N PHE A 23 -24.56 0.40 -38.96
CA PHE A 23 -23.31 1.12 -39.09
C PHE A 23 -22.40 0.30 -40.01
N ASP A 24 -22.38 0.64 -41.30
CA ASP A 24 -21.46 0.05 -42.24
C ASP A 24 -20.08 0.73 -42.14
N TYR A 25 -19.17 0.07 -41.44
CA TYR A 25 -17.80 0.52 -41.25
C TYR A 25 -17.03 0.73 -42.57
N LEU A 26 -17.36 -0.04 -43.61
CA LEU A 26 -16.67 0.06 -44.89
C LEU A 26 -17.10 1.31 -45.66
N SER A 27 -18.39 1.64 -45.64
CA SER A 27 -18.92 2.88 -46.22
C SER A 27 -18.35 4.12 -45.51
N VAL A 28 -18.24 4.11 -44.18
CA VAL A 28 -17.64 5.22 -43.42
C VAL A 28 -16.16 5.39 -43.73
N ALA A 29 -15.43 4.27 -43.87
CA ALA A 29 -14.03 4.30 -44.27
C ALA A 29 -13.87 4.86 -45.69
N ASP A 30 -14.67 4.42 -46.67
CA ASP A 30 -14.62 4.92 -48.04
C ASP A 30 -14.93 6.42 -48.11
N GLU A 31 -15.92 6.89 -47.34
CA GLU A 31 -16.26 8.29 -47.26
C GLU A 31 -15.14 9.15 -46.63
N LEU A 32 -14.44 8.64 -45.62
CA LEU A 32 -13.28 9.28 -45.01
C LEU A 32 -12.11 9.44 -46.02
N HIS A 33 -11.88 8.43 -46.87
CA HIS A 33 -10.82 8.46 -47.88
C HIS A 33 -11.22 9.19 -49.17
N SER A 34 -12.52 9.40 -49.40
CA SER A 34 -13.06 10.12 -50.57
C SER A 34 -12.72 11.61 -50.60
N GLY A 35 -12.16 12.16 -49.52
CA GLY A 35 -11.84 13.58 -49.37
C GLY A 35 -13.07 14.49 -49.22
N ARG A 36 -14.28 13.92 -49.16
CA ARG A 36 -15.55 14.63 -48.92
C ARG A 36 -15.66 15.10 -47.47
N ILE A 37 -15.11 14.33 -46.53
CA ILE A 37 -14.99 14.70 -45.11
C ILE A 37 -13.70 15.50 -44.92
N LYS A 38 -13.81 16.83 -44.91
CA LYS A 38 -12.70 17.73 -44.58
C LYS A 38 -12.68 17.98 -43.08
N VAL A 39 -12.16 17.04 -42.29
CA VAL A 39 -11.79 17.35 -40.91
C VAL A 39 -10.59 18.29 -40.99
N ALA A 40 -10.77 19.56 -40.64
CA ALA A 40 -9.64 20.46 -40.42
C ALA A 40 -8.90 19.96 -39.18
N SER A 41 -7.99 18.99 -39.38
CA SER A 41 -7.26 18.28 -38.33
C SER A 41 -6.57 19.23 -37.36
N GLU A 42 -6.13 20.38 -37.86
CA GLU A 42 -5.48 21.42 -37.06
C GLU A 42 -6.45 22.17 -36.13
N SER A 43 -7.69 22.44 -36.56
CA SER A 43 -8.72 23.09 -35.73
C SER A 43 -9.19 22.13 -34.64
N VAL A 44 -9.43 20.87 -34.99
CA VAL A 44 -9.83 19.83 -34.03
C VAL A 44 -8.69 19.58 -33.04
N ALA A 45 -7.44 19.43 -33.51
CA ALA A 45 -6.29 19.27 -32.62
C ALA A 45 -6.01 20.50 -31.75
N ALA A 46 -6.42 21.71 -32.14
CA ALA A 46 -6.36 22.88 -31.27
C ALA A 46 -7.40 22.79 -30.14
N GLU A 47 -8.65 22.46 -30.47
CA GLU A 47 -9.74 22.31 -29.50
C GLU A 47 -9.49 21.18 -28.49
N TYR A 48 -8.92 20.05 -28.94
CA TYR A 48 -8.49 18.97 -28.05
C TYR A 48 -7.35 19.40 -27.11
N ARG A 49 -6.42 20.25 -27.57
CA ARG A 49 -5.33 20.76 -26.72
C ARG A 49 -5.83 21.75 -25.68
N GLU A 50 -6.78 22.60 -26.06
CA GLU A 50 -7.40 23.60 -25.17
C GLU A 50 -8.23 22.92 -24.08
N SER A 51 -9.13 22.00 -24.45
CA SER A 51 -9.92 21.21 -23.48
C SER A 51 -9.06 20.32 -22.58
N ALA A 52 -7.95 19.76 -23.08
CA ALA A 52 -7.01 19.02 -22.27
C ALA A 52 -6.25 19.91 -21.26
N ALA A 53 -5.97 21.16 -21.62
CA ALA A 53 -5.32 22.11 -20.73
C ALA A 53 -6.25 22.53 -19.58
N ASP A 54 -7.53 22.75 -19.87
CA ASP A 54 -8.55 23.07 -18.87
C ASP A 54 -8.73 21.90 -17.88
N LEU A 55 -8.85 20.68 -18.38
CA LEU A 55 -8.94 19.48 -17.54
C LEU A 55 -7.70 19.29 -16.64
N ALA A 56 -6.50 19.54 -17.19
CA ALA A 56 -5.27 19.45 -16.42
C ALA A 56 -5.22 20.49 -15.29
N ALA A 57 -5.73 21.70 -15.54
CA ALA A 57 -5.82 22.76 -14.53
C ALA A 57 -6.83 22.40 -13.42
N GLU A 58 -8.00 21.86 -13.78
CA GLU A 58 -9.00 21.38 -12.82
C GLU A 58 -8.45 20.25 -11.95
N PHE A 59 -7.75 19.28 -12.56
CA PHE A 59 -7.16 18.17 -11.83
C PHE A 59 -6.04 18.62 -10.90
N ALA A 60 -5.21 19.59 -11.33
CA ALA A 60 -4.20 20.20 -10.48
C ALA A 60 -4.83 20.90 -9.26
N ALA A 61 -5.91 21.65 -9.46
CA ALA A 61 -6.64 22.30 -8.37
C ALA A 61 -7.23 21.27 -7.38
N LEU A 62 -7.79 20.18 -7.88
CA LEU A 62 -8.31 19.09 -7.04
C LEU A 62 -7.20 18.42 -6.22
N LEU A 63 -6.03 18.16 -6.82
CA LEU A 63 -4.89 17.59 -6.12
C LEU A 63 -4.35 18.53 -5.03
N ASP A 64 -4.29 19.83 -5.30
CA ASP A 64 -3.83 20.80 -4.29
C ASP A 64 -4.85 20.92 -3.14
N GLN A 65 -6.14 20.87 -3.44
CA GLN A 65 -7.18 20.79 -2.41
C GLN A 65 -7.03 19.51 -1.57
N ALA A 66 -6.79 18.36 -2.20
CA ALA A 66 -6.57 17.10 -1.49
C ALA A 66 -5.32 17.13 -0.60
N LYS A 67 -4.22 17.71 -1.08
CA LYS A 67 -3.01 17.92 -0.27
C LYS A 67 -3.29 18.81 0.95
N LEU A 68 -4.05 19.89 0.78
CA LEU A 68 -4.43 20.78 1.89
C LEU A 68 -5.29 20.07 2.93
N THR A 69 -6.24 19.23 2.49
CA THR A 69 -7.06 18.44 3.42
C THR A 69 -6.23 17.40 4.16
N LEU A 70 -5.31 16.72 3.49
CA LEU A 70 -4.43 15.71 4.09
C LEU A 70 -3.36 16.34 5.00
N ALA A 71 -2.89 17.55 4.69
CA ALA A 71 -1.95 18.29 5.53
C ALA A 71 -2.59 18.76 6.86
N GLY A 72 -3.92 18.82 6.93
CA GLY A 72 -4.67 19.10 8.15
C GLY A 72 -5.03 17.86 8.98
N GLU A 73 -4.85 16.66 8.43
CA GLU A 73 -4.91 15.43 9.22
C GLU A 73 -3.64 15.35 10.05
N GLU A 74 -3.80 15.54 11.36
CA GLU A 74 -2.78 15.28 12.37
C GLU A 74 -2.02 14.01 12.00
N HIS A 75 -0.74 14.16 11.67
CA HIS A 75 0.17 13.06 11.44
C HIS A 75 0.05 12.13 12.64
N TRP A 76 -0.65 11.00 12.51
CA TRP A 76 -0.62 9.97 13.54
C TRP A 76 0.85 9.74 13.85
N PRO A 77 1.26 9.81 15.13
CA PRO A 77 2.67 9.67 15.48
C PRO A 77 3.12 8.40 14.78
N GLU A 78 4.02 8.55 13.80
CA GLU A 78 4.56 7.42 13.07
C GLU A 78 5.04 6.47 14.14
N GLU A 79 4.34 5.35 14.31
CA GLU A 79 4.70 4.36 15.31
C GLU A 79 6.01 3.78 14.80
N GLN A 80 7.13 4.39 15.21
CA GLN A 80 8.45 4.08 14.71
C GLN A 80 8.67 2.59 14.95
N LEU A 81 8.66 1.84 13.85
CA LEU A 81 8.72 0.39 13.92
C LEU A 81 10.04 0.01 14.60
N PRO A 82 10.01 -0.88 15.61
CA PRO A 82 11.22 -1.31 16.26
C PRO A 82 12.15 -1.98 15.24
N SER A 83 13.42 -1.56 15.20
CA SER A 83 14.40 -2.07 14.22
C SER A 83 14.57 -3.59 14.33
N ILE A 84 14.67 -4.30 13.22
CA ILE A 84 14.96 -5.75 13.20
C ILE A 84 16.44 -6.06 12.93
N ASP A 85 17.26 -5.02 12.80
CA ASP A 85 18.68 -5.15 12.49
C ASP A 85 19.45 -5.81 13.66
N PRO A 86 20.22 -6.88 13.41
CA PRO A 86 20.99 -7.55 14.45
C PRO A 86 21.95 -6.64 15.22
N GLU A 87 22.57 -5.65 14.57
CA GLU A 87 23.50 -4.72 15.24
C GLU A 87 22.75 -3.81 16.22
N ALA A 88 21.60 -3.26 15.82
CA ALA A 88 20.74 -2.49 16.72
C ALA A 88 20.29 -3.31 17.93
N ILE A 89 19.90 -4.57 17.72
CA ILE A 89 19.49 -5.48 18.80
C ILE A 89 20.68 -5.84 19.71
N ALA A 90 21.89 -6.02 19.17
CA ALA A 90 23.09 -6.26 19.98
C ALA A 90 23.41 -5.08 20.91
N GLY A 91 23.27 -3.86 20.40
CA GLY A 91 23.41 -2.62 21.18
C GLY A 91 22.36 -2.51 22.29
N GLU A 92 21.08 -2.79 21.98
CA GLU A 92 20.00 -2.83 22.98
C GLU A 92 20.25 -3.87 24.09
N LEU A 93 20.83 -5.02 23.74
CA LEU A 93 21.17 -6.09 24.68
C LEU A 93 22.44 -5.81 25.48
N GLY A 94 23.21 -4.78 25.12
CA GLY A 94 24.51 -4.47 25.72
C GLY A 94 25.59 -5.52 25.43
N LEU A 95 25.49 -6.20 24.27
CA LEU A 95 26.42 -7.28 23.88
C LEU A 95 27.67 -6.77 23.15
N ASP A 96 27.75 -5.49 22.82
CA ASP A 96 28.91 -4.87 22.14
C ASP A 96 30.16 -4.88 23.02
N HIS A 97 29.98 -4.74 24.34
CA HIS A 97 31.05 -4.80 25.33
C HIS A 97 30.67 -5.78 26.46
N PRO A 98 30.68 -7.10 26.17
CA PRO A 98 30.17 -8.08 27.11
C PRO A 98 31.10 -8.14 28.33
N ALA A 99 30.60 -7.73 29.49
CA ALA A 99 31.31 -7.91 30.75
C ALA A 99 31.61 -9.41 30.95
N LYS A 100 32.80 -9.74 31.48
CA LYS A 100 33.24 -11.13 31.73
C LYS A 100 32.24 -11.98 32.54
N ASN A 101 31.38 -11.32 33.34
CA ASN A 101 30.33 -11.95 34.17
C ASN A 101 28.92 -11.41 33.83
N ALA A 102 28.63 -11.13 32.56
CA ALA A 102 27.29 -10.69 32.18
C ALA A 102 26.23 -11.76 32.49
N ASP A 103 25.18 -11.41 33.23
CA ASP A 103 24.03 -12.28 33.47
C ASP A 103 23.13 -12.30 32.22
N PHE A 104 23.47 -13.17 31.28
CA PHE A 104 22.72 -13.37 30.05
C PHE A 104 21.26 -13.81 30.28
N GLY A 105 20.93 -14.40 31.44
CA GLY A 105 19.56 -14.77 31.80
C GLY A 105 18.73 -13.56 32.18
N ARG A 106 19.32 -12.59 32.88
CA ARG A 106 18.68 -11.31 33.19
C ARG A 106 18.51 -10.45 31.94
N ILE A 107 19.53 -10.36 31.08
CA ILE A 107 19.45 -9.62 29.81
C ILE A 107 18.29 -10.13 28.95
N ARG A 108 18.18 -11.45 28.79
CA ARG A 108 17.09 -12.09 28.03
C ARG A 108 15.71 -11.73 28.58
N ARG A 109 15.52 -11.81 29.90
CA ARG A 109 14.25 -11.50 30.56
C ARG A 109 13.85 -10.04 30.37
N ASN A 110 14.80 -9.12 30.50
CA ASN A 110 14.55 -7.69 30.31
C ASN A 110 14.16 -7.40 28.86
N PHE A 111 14.88 -7.96 27.89
CA PHE A 111 14.56 -7.78 26.47
C PHE A 111 13.19 -8.37 26.13
N ALA A 112 12.90 -9.56 26.64
CA ALA A 112 11.62 -10.20 26.43
C ALA A 112 10.46 -9.43 27.06
N PHE A 113 10.65 -8.81 28.22
CA PHE A 113 9.60 -8.02 28.85
C PHE A 113 9.09 -6.90 27.92
N VAL A 114 9.98 -6.25 27.17
CA VAL A 114 9.64 -5.15 26.26
C VAL A 114 9.18 -5.66 24.89
N ASN A 115 9.74 -6.76 24.39
CA ASN A 115 9.57 -7.22 23.00
C ASN A 115 8.80 -8.54 22.84
N HIS A 116 8.10 -9.05 23.86
CA HIS A 116 7.37 -10.33 23.72
C HIS A 116 6.18 -10.20 22.76
N PRO A 117 5.96 -11.15 21.82
CA PRO A 117 4.85 -11.10 20.87
C PRO A 117 3.48 -11.03 21.54
N ASP A 118 3.31 -11.65 22.71
CA ASP A 118 2.03 -11.62 23.45
C ASP A 118 1.76 -10.28 24.15
N ARG A 119 2.75 -9.38 24.25
CA ARG A 119 2.62 -8.11 24.97
C ARG A 119 2.52 -6.90 24.05
N VAL A 120 2.84 -7.07 22.77
CA VAL A 120 2.74 -6.01 21.76
C VAL A 120 1.41 -6.06 21.01
N ALA A 121 1.07 -4.96 20.34
CA ALA A 121 -0.11 -4.88 19.50
C ALA A 121 -0.08 -5.92 18.35
N PRO A 122 -1.24 -6.39 17.85
CA PRO A 122 -1.33 -7.45 16.86
C PRO A 122 -0.46 -7.24 15.61
N HIS A 123 -0.37 -5.99 15.11
CA HIS A 123 0.43 -5.62 13.94
C HIS A 123 1.94 -5.67 14.19
N LEU A 124 2.39 -5.56 15.44
CA LEU A 124 3.81 -5.61 15.82
C LEU A 124 4.29 -7.02 16.20
N ARG A 125 3.39 -8.00 16.31
CA ARG A 125 3.74 -9.36 16.80
C ARG A 125 4.80 -10.05 15.96
N GLN A 126 4.74 -9.91 14.65
CA GLN A 126 5.74 -10.49 13.75
C GLN A 126 7.11 -9.86 13.96
N LEU A 127 7.18 -8.54 14.11
CA LEU A 127 8.42 -7.82 14.40
C LEU A 127 8.99 -8.22 15.77
N ALA A 128 8.14 -8.29 16.80
CA ALA A 128 8.49 -8.78 18.13
C ALA A 128 9.04 -10.22 18.10
N MET A 129 8.42 -11.10 17.32
CA MET A 129 8.88 -12.48 17.13
C MET A 129 10.27 -12.53 16.49
N ILE A 130 10.51 -11.78 15.41
CA ILE A 130 11.81 -11.70 14.74
C ILE A 130 12.87 -11.14 15.69
N ARG A 131 12.58 -10.02 16.38
CA ARG A 131 13.48 -9.41 17.37
C ARG A 131 13.84 -10.38 18.49
N MET A 132 12.88 -11.17 18.99
CA MET A 132 13.12 -12.19 20.01
C MET A 132 14.03 -13.32 19.51
N GLN A 133 13.83 -13.78 18.27
CA GLN A 133 14.66 -14.81 17.65
C GLN A 133 16.10 -14.33 17.49
N VAL A 134 16.30 -13.13 16.94
CA VAL A 134 17.63 -12.52 16.78
C VAL A 134 18.30 -12.31 18.13
N ALA A 135 17.57 -11.79 19.13
CA ALA A 135 18.11 -11.61 20.48
C ALA A 135 18.56 -12.93 21.12
N ASN A 136 17.77 -14.00 21.00
CA ASN A 136 18.13 -15.31 21.53
C ASN A 136 19.41 -15.86 20.88
N MET A 137 19.51 -15.76 19.54
CA MET A 137 20.70 -16.13 18.79
C MET A 137 21.94 -15.36 19.29
N LEU A 138 21.86 -14.03 19.38
CA LEU A 138 22.97 -13.19 19.84
C LEU A 138 23.41 -13.51 21.27
N ILE A 139 22.46 -13.73 22.18
CA ILE A 139 22.75 -14.12 23.56
C ILE A 139 23.47 -15.47 23.61
N ASP A 140 23.02 -16.46 22.82
CA ASP A 140 23.61 -17.79 22.83
C ASP A 140 25.02 -17.78 22.19
N GLU A 141 25.24 -16.96 21.17
CA GLU A 141 26.58 -16.70 20.64
C GLU A 141 27.50 -16.04 21.66
N ALA A 142 27.01 -15.01 22.37
CA ALA A 142 27.77 -14.33 23.41
C ALA A 142 28.16 -15.28 24.56
N LYS A 143 27.23 -16.14 25.00
CA LYS A 143 27.51 -17.22 25.96
C LYS A 143 28.61 -18.15 25.45
N ARG A 144 28.53 -18.58 24.18
CA ARG A 144 29.54 -19.46 23.56
C ARG A 144 30.91 -18.79 23.53
N ARG A 145 30.99 -17.51 23.16
CA ARG A 145 32.24 -16.73 23.16
C ARG A 145 32.82 -16.59 24.57
N ALA A 146 31.99 -16.29 25.58
CA ALA A 146 32.41 -16.19 26.97
C ALA A 146 33.00 -17.52 27.49
N LEU A 147 32.33 -18.65 27.24
CA LEU A 147 32.83 -19.98 27.62
C LEU A 147 34.14 -20.35 26.91
N ALA A 148 34.30 -19.98 25.64
CA ALA A 148 35.55 -20.21 24.90
C ALA A 148 36.70 -19.32 25.41
N GLY A 149 36.41 -18.11 25.88
CA GLY A 149 37.40 -17.21 26.48
C GLY A 149 37.88 -17.64 27.86
N VAL A 150 37.06 -18.39 28.62
CA VAL A 150 37.44 -18.96 29.93
C VAL A 150 38.33 -20.20 29.78
N ARG A 151 38.26 -20.89 28.64
CA ARG A 151 39.04 -22.12 28.36
C ARG A 151 40.44 -21.87 27.78
N ARG A 152 40.78 -20.62 27.44
CA ARG A 152 42.12 -20.19 27.01
C ARG A 152 42.87 -19.58 28.18
#